data_AF-T2SWI5-F1
#
_entry.id   AF-T2SWI5-F1
#
_cell.length_a   1.000
_cell.length_b   1.000
_cell.length_c   1.000
_cell.angle_alpha   90.00
_cell.angle_beta   90.00
_cell.angle_gamma   90.00
#
_symmetry.space_group_name_H-M   'P 1'
#
loop_
_entity.id
_entity.type
_entity.pdbx_description
1 polymer ?
#
loop_
_entity_poly.entity_id
_entity_poly.type
_entity_poly.pdbx_seq_one_letter_code
_entity_poly.pdbx_strand_id
1 'polypeptide(L)' 'MLAQYPRWIAYDFPSNMEHKFYSFDGQKQRYFLVRLKHANNIDLNKHTPEFRAYQFIHLKDLLKKIVPFKRQVYRQV' A
#
# COMPACT_ATOMS: atom_id res chain seq x y z
N MET A 1 7.42 -5.73 14.84
CA MET A 1 7.28 -6.34 13.52
C MET A 1 6.90 -7.79 13.72
N LEU A 2 5.93 -8.33 12.97
CA LEU A 2 5.43 -9.70 13.13
C LEU A 2 5.96 -10.64 12.05
N ALA A 3 5.93 -10.21 10.80
CA ALA A 3 6.42 -10.98 9.66
C ALA A 3 6.86 -10.04 8.54
N GLN A 4 7.63 -10.58 7.61
CA GLN A 4 7.92 -9.94 6.33
C GLN A 4 7.55 -10.90 5.21
N TYR A 5 7.13 -10.36 4.07
CA TYR A 5 6.99 -11.19 2.89
C TYR A 5 8.40 -11.63 2.42
N PRO A 6 8.62 -12.92 2.14
CA PRO A 6 9.97 -13.46 1.91
C PRO A 6 10.60 -12.99 0.59
N ARG A 7 9.77 -12.49 -0.34
CA ARG A 7 10.20 -12.02 -1.65
C ARG A 7 9.88 -10.54 -1.83
N TRP A 8 10.59 -9.90 -2.74
CA TRP A 8 10.22 -8.56 -3.20
C TRP A 8 9.15 -8.70 -4.28
N ILE A 9 8.15 -7.84 -4.26
CA ILE A 9 7.11 -7.82 -5.28
C ILE A 9 7.37 -6.62 -6.19
N ALA A 10 7.59 -6.89 -7.47
CA ALA A 10 7.70 -5.86 -8.50
C ALA A 10 6.37 -5.78 -9.28
N TYR A 11 5.98 -4.57 -9.65
CA TYR A 11 4.86 -4.34 -10.56
C TYR A 11 5.13 -3.11 -11.41
N ASP A 12 4.61 -3.14 -12.64
CA ASP A 12 4.66 -2.03 -13.57
C ASP A 12 3.45 -1.12 -13.38
N PHE A 13 3.63 0.17 -13.64
CA PHE A 13 2.51 1.09 -13.68
C PHE A 13 1.69 0.85 -14.95
N PRO A 14 0.34 0.94 -14.87
CA PRO A 14 -0.50 0.97 -16.05
C PRO A 14 -0.08 2.10 -16.99
N SER A 15 0.01 1.79 -18.29
CA SER A 15 0.34 2.74 -19.34
C SER A 15 -0.68 3.88 -19.48
N ASN A 16 -1.88 3.72 -18.92
CA ASN A 16 -2.99 4.68 -18.94
C ASN A 16 -3.13 5.52 -17.66
N MET A 17 -2.11 5.59 -16.80
CA MET A 17 -2.16 6.53 -15.67
C MET A 17 -2.06 7.98 -16.17
N GLU A 18 -3.14 8.74 -16.03
CA GLU A 18 -3.24 10.15 -16.42
C GLU A 18 -2.21 11.06 -15.72
N HIS A 19 -1.71 10.63 -14.56
CA HIS A 19 -0.63 11.30 -13.84
C HIS A 19 0.54 10.35 -13.62
N LYS A 20 1.59 10.47 -14.46
CA LYS A 20 2.92 9.97 -14.13
C LYS A 20 3.45 10.78 -12.95
N PHE A 21 3.16 10.33 -11.73
CA PHE A 21 3.76 10.89 -10.51
C PHE A 21 5.29 10.69 -10.49
N TYR A 22 5.82 9.79 -11.33
CA TYR A 22 7.23 9.42 -11.39
C TYR A 22 7.68 9.09 -12.82
N SER A 23 8.97 9.28 -13.10
CA SER A 23 9.61 8.96 -14.39
C SER A 23 9.97 7.47 -14.56
N PHE A 24 9.43 6.58 -13.72
CA PHE A 24 9.76 5.16 -13.69
C PHE A 24 8.61 4.30 -14.23
N ASP A 25 8.94 3.13 -14.78
CA ASP A 25 7.96 2.20 -15.37
C ASP A 25 7.22 1.35 -14.32
N GLY A 26 7.69 1.32 -13.07
CA GLY A 26 7.09 0.50 -12.01
C GLY A 26 7.67 0.76 -10.63
N GLN A 27 7.32 -0.12 -9.68
CA GLN A 27 7.87 -0.12 -8.34
C GLN A 27 8.21 -1.53 -7.87
N LYS A 28 9.24 -1.64 -7.04
CA LYS A 28 9.62 -2.84 -6.31
C LYS A 28 9.42 -2.62 -4.82
N GLN A 29 8.55 -3.39 -4.19
CA GLN A 29 8.12 -3.18 -2.82
C GLN A 29 8.40 -4.40 -1.94
N ARG A 30 8.69 -4.14 -0.66
CA ARG A 30 8.85 -5.16 0.38
C ARG A 30 7.76 -4.95 1.44
N TYR A 31 7.02 -6.01 1.72
CA TYR A 31 5.87 -5.96 2.62
C TYR A 31 6.22 -6.48 4.01
N PHE A 32 5.66 -5.82 5.02
CA PHE A 32 5.84 -6.15 6.43
C PHE A 32 4.48 -6.20 7.12
N LEU A 33 4.26 -7.26 7.89
CA LEU A 33 3.14 -7.36 8.80
C LEU A 33 3.53 -6.73 10.14
N VAL A 34 2.79 -5.71 10.55
CA VAL A 34 3.02 -4.99 11.80
C VAL A 34 1.75 -4.98 12.64
N ARG A 35 1.93 -5.04 13.97
CA ARG A 35 0.88 -4.80 14.94
C ARG A 35 1.12 -3.43 15.57
N LEU A 36 0.14 -2.54 15.43
CA LEU A 36 0.17 -1.25 16.11
C LEU A 36 0.08 -1.49 17.62
N LYS A 37 1.02 -0.92 18.38
CA LYS A 37 0.98 -0.95 19.86
C LYS A 37 -0.04 0.07 20.39
N HIS A 38 -0.13 1.23 19.73
CA HIS A 38 -1.05 2.30 20.06
C HIS A 38 -1.67 2.84 18.76
N ALA A 39 -2.97 2.63 18.55
CA ALA A 39 -3.67 3.08 17.34
C ALA A 39 -3.89 4.61 17.33
N ASN A 40 -3.87 5.24 18.51
CA ASN A 40 -4.19 6.66 18.68
C ASN A 40 -3.05 7.61 18.24
N ASN A 41 -1.89 7.05 17.86
CA ASN A 41 -0.70 7.82 17.49
C ASN A 41 -0.50 7.91 15.97
N ILE A 42 -1.54 7.62 15.18
CA ILE A 42 -1.49 7.75 13.72
C ILE A 42 -1.68 9.23 13.36
N ASP A 43 -0.57 9.91 13.06
CA ASP A 43 -0.55 11.27 12.53
C ASP A 43 -0.27 11.23 11.02
N LEU A 44 -1.25 11.63 10.22
CA LEU A 44 -1.16 11.67 8.75
C LEU A 44 -0.66 13.02 8.21
N ASN A 45 -0.56 14.05 9.05
CA ASN A 45 -0.22 15.41 8.63
C ASN A 45 1.28 15.70 8.66
N LYS A 46 2.10 14.70 9.02
CA LYS A 46 3.53 14.87 9.15
C LYS A 46 4.22 14.90 7.79
N HIS A 47 5.15 15.85 7.60
CA HIS A 47 5.89 16.07 6.34
C HIS A 47 4.96 16.46 5.18
N THR A 48 5.08 15.77 4.04
CA THR A 48 4.17 15.89 2.91
C THR A 48 3.07 14.85 3.09
N PRO A 49 1.81 15.24 3.36
CA PRO A 49 0.75 14.29 3.64
C PRO A 49 0.40 13.47 2.39
N GLU A 50 0.78 12.19 2.39
CA GLU A 50 0.39 11.23 1.35
C GLU A 50 -1.09 10.80 1.49
N PHE A 51 -1.63 10.86 2.70
CA PHE A 51 -2.96 10.36 3.03
C PHE A 51 -3.76 11.44 3.76
N ARG A 52 -5.03 11.60 3.38
CA ARG A 52 -5.96 12.51 4.06
C ARG A 52 -6.70 11.85 5.22
N ALA A 53 -6.94 10.54 5.14
CA ALA A 53 -7.71 9.79 6.13
C ALA A 53 -7.28 8.32 6.15
N TYR A 54 -7.51 7.65 7.27
CA TYR A 54 -7.36 6.20 7.40
C TYR A 54 -8.62 5.60 8.03
N GLN A 55 -8.86 4.32 7.75
CA GLN A 55 -9.93 3.55 8.37
C GLN A 55 -9.46 2.12 8.57
N PHE A 56 -9.75 1.54 9.73
CA PHE A 56 -9.60 0.09 9.93
C PHE A 56 -10.71 -0.65 9.18
N ILE A 57 -10.32 -1.65 8.40
CA ILE A 57 -11.23 -2.48 7.61
C ILE A 57 -10.92 -3.96 7.84
N HIS A 58 -11.92 -4.81 7.65
CA HIS A 58 -11.68 -6.25 7.65
C HIS A 58 -10.88 -6.66 6.41
N LEU A 59 -10.02 -7.68 6.57
CA LEU A 59 -9.17 -8.20 5.50
C LEU A 59 -9.98 -8.63 4.26
N LYS A 60 -11.18 -9.19 4.47
CA LYS A 60 -12.12 -9.58 3.40
C LYS A 60 -12.59 -8.41 2.52
N ASP A 61 -12.56 -7.19 3.04
CA ASP A 61 -13.02 -5.98 2.35
C ASP A 61 -11.87 -5.22 1.68
N LEU A 62 -10.61 -5.61 1.95
CA LEU A 62 -9.41 -4.97 1.41
C LEU A 62 -9.39 -4.97 -0.11
N LEU A 63 -9.66 -6.12 -0.73
CA LEU A 63 -9.63 -6.26 -2.20
C LEU A 63 -10.73 -5.44 -2.90
N LYS A 64 -11.83 -5.14 -2.20
CA LYS A 64 -12.93 -4.32 -2.72
C LYS A 64 -12.58 -2.83 -2.74
N LYS A 65 -11.87 -2.37 -1.71
CA LYS A 65 -11.53 -0.94 -1.51
C LYS A 65 -10.22 -0.50 -2.14
N ILE A 66 -9.33 -1.44 -2.49
CA ILE A 66 -8.02 -1.11 -3.05
C ILE A 66 -8.11 -0.73 -4.55
N VAL A 67 -7.22 0.18 -4.96
CA VAL A 67 -7.02 0.56 -6.37
C VAL A 67 -6.78 -0.67 -7.25
N PRO A 68 -7.42 -0.75 -8.45
CA PRO A 68 -7.43 -1.96 -9.28
C PRO A 68 -6.06 -2.55 -9.57
N PHE A 69 -5.07 -1.72 -9.92
CA PHE A 69 -3.72 -2.20 -10.27
C PHE A 69 -2.96 -2.79 -9.06
N LYS A 70 -3.27 -2.36 -7.81
CA LYS A 70 -2.67 -2.95 -6.61
C LYS A 70 -3.35 -4.25 -6.16
N ARG A 71 -4.52 -4.62 -6.70
CA ARG A 71 -5.25 -5.84 -6.30
C ARG A 71 -4.46 -7.13 -6.54
N GLN A 72 -3.63 -7.16 -7.58
CA GLN A 72 -2.83 -8.35 -7.91
C GLN A 72 -1.70 -8.54 -6.89
N VAL A 73 -1.00 -7.45 -6.54
CA VAL A 73 0.04 -7.46 -5.50
C VAL A 73 -0.53 -7.84 -4.15
N TYR A 74 -1.67 -7.25 -3.76
CA TYR A 74 -2.31 -7.52 -2.47
C TYR A 74 -2.96 -8.91 -2.35
N ARG A 75 -3.16 -9.63 -3.46
CA ARG A 75 -3.59 -11.03 -3.43
C ARG A 75 -2.44 -11.99 -3.11
N GLN A 76 -1.19 -11.57 -3.29
CA GLN A 76 -0.01 -12.43 -3.08
C GLN A 76 0.49 -12.41 -1.63
N VAL A 77 0.09 -11.41 -0.85
CA VAL A 77 0.59 -11.13 0.52
C VAL A 77 -0.42 -11.50 1.60
#